data_AF-A0AAV5E6K1-F1
#
_entry.id   AF-A0AAV5E6K1-F1
#
_cell.length_a   1.000
_cell.length_b   1.000
_cell.length_c   1.000
_cell.angle_alpha   90.00
_cell.angle_beta   90.00
_cell.angle_gamma   90.00
#
_symmetry.space_group_name_H-M   'P 1'
#
loop_
_entity.id
_entity.type
_entity.pdbx_description
1 polymer ?
#
loop_
_entity_poly.entity_id
_entity_poly.type
_entity_poly.pdbx_seq_one_letter_code
_entity_poly.pdbx_strand_id
1 'polypeptide(L)'
;MSEDSAKRLLEQVNGWELTTEDGILKLHRAWKVKNFVKGLEFFQLVAAIAEGEEGLTENDFILAAKINHLNLEGLLSKKKANV
;
A
#
# COMPACT_ATOMS: atom_id res chain seq x y z
N MET A 1 3.43 -12.07 -13.59
CA MET A 1 3.07 -10.82 -14.30
C MET A 1 4.30 -10.30 -15.05
N SER A 2 4.15 -9.74 -16.26
CA SER A 2 5.27 -9.09 -16.96
C SER A 2 5.51 -7.68 -16.43
N GLU A 3 6.72 -7.15 -16.60
CA GLU A 3 7.07 -5.80 -16.14
C GLU A 3 6.22 -4.71 -16.82
N ASP A 4 5.94 -4.86 -18.12
CA ASP A 4 5.07 -3.93 -18.86
C ASP A 4 3.63 -3.90 -18.34
N SER A 5 3.06 -5.06 -18.00
CA SER A 5 1.72 -5.12 -17.40
C SER A 5 1.72 -4.51 -16.00
N ALA A 6 2.75 -4.76 -15.19
CA ALA A 6 2.88 -4.18 -13.86
C ALA A 6 3.00 -2.65 -13.89
N LYS A 7 3.75 -2.10 -14.86
CA LYS A 7 3.88 -0.63 -15.06
C LYS A 7 2.53 0.03 -15.37
N ARG A 8 1.69 -0.59 -16.22
CA ARG A 8 0.34 -0.08 -16.52
C ARG A 8 -0.59 -0.09 -15.30
N LEU A 9 -0.48 -1.11 -14.45
CA LEU A 9 -1.28 -1.20 -13.23
C LEU A 9 -0.79 -0.22 -12.15
N LEU A 10 0.52 0.06 -12.11
CA LEU A 10 1.11 1.02 -11.18
C LEU A 10 0.50 2.43 -11.33
N GLU A 11 0.12 2.82 -12.55
CA GLU A 11 -0.56 4.10 -12.82
C GLU A 11 -1.89 4.26 -12.06
N GLN A 12 -2.53 3.15 -11.69
CA GLN A 12 -3.81 3.14 -10.96
C GLN A 12 -3.62 3.21 -9.43
N VAL A 13 -2.42 2.94 -8.93
CA VAL A 13 -2.12 2.87 -7.49
C VAL A 13 -1.11 3.94 -7.08
N ASN A 14 -1.54 5.20 -7.14
CA ASN A 14 -0.67 6.33 -6.82
C ASN A 14 0.00 6.21 -5.43
N GLY A 15 1.30 6.53 -5.38
CA GLY A 15 2.13 6.48 -4.19
C GLY A 15 2.75 5.11 -3.87
N TRP A 16 2.46 4.08 -4.67
CA TRP A 16 3.16 2.81 -4.63
C TRP A 16 4.31 2.80 -5.66
N GLU A 17 5.27 1.91 -5.44
CA GLU A 17 6.48 1.76 -6.25
C GLU A 17 6.67 0.28 -6.59
N LEU A 18 7.25 -0.01 -7.75
CA LEU A 18 7.70 -1.36 -8.07
C LEU A 18 9.16 -1.52 -7.66
N THR A 19 9.45 -2.54 -6.87
CA THR A 19 10.81 -2.94 -6.50
C THR A 19 11.07 -4.36 -6.97
N THR A 20 12.32 -4.64 -7.34
CA THR A 20 12.75 -6.01 -7.67
C THR A 20 13.72 -6.46 -6.59
N GLU A 21 13.36 -7.53 -5.89
CA GLU A 21 14.17 -8.12 -4.83
C GLU A 21 14.30 -9.63 -5.12
N ASP A 22 15.54 -10.12 -5.22
CA ASP A 22 15.86 -11.50 -5.57
C ASP A 22 15.18 -12.02 -6.87
N GLY A 23 15.03 -11.13 -7.85
CA GLY A 23 14.36 -11.44 -9.13
C GLY A 23 12.83 -11.50 -9.05
N ILE A 24 12.25 -11.20 -7.89
CA ILE A 24 10.80 -11.13 -7.68
C ILE A 24 10.37 -9.67 -7.71
N LEU A 25 9.42 -9.36 -8.59
CA LEU A 25 8.79 -8.04 -8.65
C LEU A 25 7.81 -7.89 -7.47
N LYS A 26 7.95 -6.81 -6.72
CA LYS A 26 7.15 -6.50 -5.54
C LYS A 26 6.56 -5.10 -5.65
N LEU A 27 5.36 -4.94 -5.10
CA LEU A 27 4.74 -3.63 -4.91
C LEU A 27 5.10 -3.12 -3.51
N HIS A 28 5.62 -1.90 -3.43
CA HIS A 28 6.14 -1.31 -2.20
C HIS A 28 5.50 0.05 -1.94
N ARG A 29 5.19 0.34 -0.67
CA ARG A 29 4.82 1.68 -0.22
C ARG A 29 5.15 1.86 1.26
N ALA A 30 5.60 3.05 1.61
CA ALA A 30 5.89 3.44 2.99
C ALA A 30 4.92 4.53 3.48
N TRP A 31 4.46 4.38 4.72
CA TRP A 31 3.65 5.38 5.41
C TRP A 31 4.31 5.78 6.73
N LYS A 32 4.26 7.07 7.05
CA LYS A 32 4.67 7.57 8.36
C LYS A 32 3.45 7.72 9.25
N VAL A 33 3.36 6.90 10.29
CA VAL A 33 2.26 6.92 11.26
C VAL A 33 2.54 7.93 12.37
N LYS A 34 1.49 8.40 13.07
CA LYS A 34 1.64 9.39 14.14
C LYS A 34 2.40 8.86 15.37
N ASN A 35 2.10 7.64 15.75
CA ASN A 35 2.73 6.90 16.85
C ASN A 35 2.44 5.40 16.65
N PHE A 36 3.00 4.56 17.52
CA PHE A 36 2.88 3.11 17.40
C PHE A 36 1.42 2.63 17.46
N VAL A 37 0.60 3.17 18.36
CA VAL A 37 -0.83 2.79 18.50
C VAL A 37 -1.60 3.10 17.22
N LYS A 38 -1.40 4.30 16.65
CA LYS A 38 -2.00 4.67 15.36
C LYS A 38 -1.47 3.84 14.20
N GLY A 39 -0.25 3.35 14.29
CA GLY A 39 0.30 2.37 13.35
C GLY A 39 -0.42 1.01 13.44
N LEU A 40 -0.72 0.54 14.64
CA LEU A 40 -1.48 -0.70 14.83
C LEU A 40 -2.92 -0.56 14.32
N GLU A 41 -3.60 0.56 14.59
CA GLU A 41 -4.93 0.85 14.04
C GLU A 41 -4.90 0.84 12.49
N PHE A 42 -3.90 1.47 11.88
CA PHE A 42 -3.70 1.40 10.43
C PHE A 42 -3.50 -0.04 9.94
N PHE A 43 -2.66 -0.82 10.62
CA PHE A 43 -2.36 -2.20 10.24
C PHE A 43 -3.59 -3.11 10.31
N GLN A 44 -4.48 -2.90 11.29
CA GLN A 44 -5.74 -3.63 11.39
C GLN A 44 -6.68 -3.37 10.20
N LEU A 45 -6.72 -2.13 9.69
CA LEU A 45 -7.49 -1.80 8.48
C LEU A 45 -6.91 -2.53 7.25
N VAL A 46 -5.58 -2.56 7.12
CA VAL A 46 -4.91 -3.29 6.02
C VAL A 46 -5.20 -4.79 6.12
N ALA A 47 -5.13 -5.38 7.32
CA ALA A 47 -5.44 -6.77 7.55
C ALA A 47 -6.89 -7.11 7.17
N ALA A 48 -7.85 -6.25 7.54
CA ALA A 48 -9.25 -6.46 7.18
C ALA A 48 -9.49 -6.46 5.66
N ILE A 49 -8.77 -5.62 4.90
CA ILE A 49 -8.81 -5.66 3.44
C ILE A 49 -8.17 -6.97 2.93
N ALA A 50 -7.02 -7.36 3.48
CA ALA A 50 -6.29 -8.55 3.04
C ALA A 50 -7.07 -9.85 3.24
N GLU A 51 -7.75 -10.00 4.38
CA GLU A 51 -8.59 -11.18 4.68
C GLU A 51 -9.91 -11.19 3.88
N GLY A 52 -10.38 -10.03 3.41
CA GLY A 52 -11.57 -9.91 2.57
C GLY A 52 -11.37 -10.39 1.13
N GLU A 53 -10.12 -10.45 0.66
CA GLU A 53 -9.76 -10.99 -0.65
C GLU A 53 -9.21 -12.41 -0.49
N GLU A 54 -9.68 -13.38 -1.29
CA GLU A 54 -9.10 -14.73 -1.29
C GLU A 54 -7.64 -14.69 -1.76
N GLY A 55 -6.69 -14.60 -0.83
CA GLY A 55 -5.29 -15.04 -0.95
C GLY A 55 -4.42 -14.47 -2.09
N LEU A 56 -3.55 -13.51 -1.76
CA LEU A 56 -2.19 -13.16 -2.27
C LEU A 56 -1.60 -13.65 -3.62
N THR A 57 -2.35 -13.90 -4.70
CA THR A 57 -1.72 -14.03 -6.03
C THR A 57 -2.59 -13.38 -7.13
N GLU A 58 -2.06 -12.34 -7.80
CA GLU A 58 -2.75 -11.28 -8.60
C GLU A 58 -3.39 -10.13 -7.79
N ASN A 59 -3.65 -10.36 -6.50
CA ASN A 59 -4.34 -9.42 -5.60
C ASN A 59 -3.55 -8.14 -5.22
N ASP A 60 -2.23 -8.07 -5.43
CA ASP A 60 -1.43 -7.00 -4.82
C ASP A 60 -1.82 -5.59 -5.30
N PHE A 61 -2.14 -5.44 -6.59
CA PHE A 61 -2.62 -4.16 -7.12
C PHE A 61 -4.05 -3.81 -6.66
N ILE A 62 -4.91 -4.82 -6.48
CA ILE A 62 -6.27 -4.63 -5.97
C ILE A 62 -6.21 -4.22 -4.49
N LEU A 63 -5.39 -4.92 -3.71
CA LEU A 63 -5.13 -4.60 -2.31
C LEU A 63 -4.56 -3.17 -2.19
N ALA A 64 -3.59 -2.82 -3.02
CA ALA A 64 -3.01 -1.48 -3.06
C ALA A 64 -4.04 -0.39 -3.42
N ALA A 65 -4.90 -0.65 -4.41
CA ALA A 65 -5.98 0.26 -4.77
C ALA A 65 -6.96 0.44 -3.59
N LYS A 66 -7.37 -0.64 -2.93
CA LYS A 66 -8.27 -0.58 -1.76
C LYS A 66 -7.63 0.16 -0.58
N ILE A 67 -6.35 -0.07 -0.31
CA ILE A 67 -5.60 0.66 0.72
C ILE A 67 -5.57 2.16 0.41
N ASN A 68 -5.48 2.56 -0.87
CA ASN A 68 -5.53 3.98 -1.26
C ASN A 68 -6.86 4.66 -0.91
N HIS A 69 -7.94 3.90 -0.82
CA HIS A 69 -9.28 4.40 -0.49
C HIS A 69 -9.59 4.37 1.02
N LEU A 70 -8.66 3.89 1.86
CA LEU A 70 -8.84 3.95 3.31
C LEU A 70 -8.90 5.39 3.81
N ASN A 71 -9.79 5.65 4.77
CA ASN A 71 -9.72 6.89 5.53
C ASN A 71 -8.58 6.81 6.53
N LEU A 72 -7.47 7.48 6.21
CA LEU A 72 -6.26 7.50 7.03
C LEU A 72 -6.13 8.78 7.88
N GLU A 73 -7.19 9.58 7.94
CA GLU A 73 -7.23 10.76 8.80
C GLU A 73 -6.99 10.35 10.25
N GLY A 74 -6.17 11.12 10.96
CA GLY A 74 -5.87 10.79 12.35
C GLY A 74 -4.78 9.72 12.52
N LEU A 75 -4.53 8.88 11.52
CA LEU A 75 -3.57 7.76 11.59
C LEU A 75 -2.16 8.15 11.14
N LEU A 76 -2.07 8.89 10.01
CA LEU A 76 -0.79 9.28 9.43
C LEU A 76 -0.26 10.60 9.99
N SER A 77 1.06 10.71 10.03
CA SER A 77 1.77 11.94 10.33
C SER A 77 1.58 12.92 9.17
N LYS A 78 1.24 14.17 9.48
CA LYS A 78 1.22 15.23 8.46
C LYS A 78 2.66 15.45 7.96
N LYS A 79 2.84 15.55 6.64
CA LYS A 79 4.11 16.04 6.08
C LYS A 79 4.34 17.44 6.66
N LYS A 80 5.38 17.63 7.46
CA LYS A 80 5.82 19.00 7.78
C LYS A 80 6.28 19.60 6.47
N ALA A 81 5.60 20.65 5.99
CA ALA A 81 6.18 21.52 5.00
C ALA A 81 7.37 22.19 5.68
N ASN A 82 8.59 21.85 5.25
CA ASN A 82 9.73 22.70 5.58
C ASN A 82 9.51 23.99 4.80
N VAL A 83 9.14 25.05 5.53
CA VAL A 83 9.24 26.44 5.10
C VAL A 83 10.67 26.91 5.37
#